data_AF-A0A013XQT2-F1
#
_entry.id   AF-A0A013XQT2-F1
#
_cell.length_a   1.000
_cell.length_b   1.000
_cell.length_c   1.000
_cell.angle_alpha   90.00
_cell.angle_beta   90.00
_cell.angle_gamma   90.00
#
_symmetry.space_group_name_H-M   'P 1'
#
loop_
_entity.id
_entity.type
_entity.pdbx_description
1 polymer ?
#
loop_
_entity_poly.entity_id
_entity_poly.type
_entity_poly.pdbx_seq_one_letter_code
_entity_poly.pdbx_strand_id
1 'polypeptide(L)'
;MIVTSQKIVLVLVTLGLASCNKMVDPRSNDTNRRAAAAAVTQYEINTEGASAADRCLQAGLAAAAYLQAQDESNYAKWRALEEASCAETKTAR
;
A
#
# COMPACT_ATOMS: atom_id res chain seq x y z
N MET A 1 43.83 -5.95 -26.29
CA MET A 1 43.23 -5.03 -25.30
C MET A 1 41.73 -5.31 -25.19
N ILE A 2 41.28 -6.26 -24.37
CA ILE A 2 39.82 -6.55 -24.18
C ILE A 2 39.49 -6.83 -22.69
N VAL A 3 40.48 -7.04 -21.83
CA VAL A 3 40.28 -7.46 -20.42
C VAL A 3 40.03 -6.28 -19.46
N THR A 4 40.34 -5.05 -19.88
CA THR A 4 40.23 -3.85 -19.01
C THR A 4 38.79 -3.30 -18.93
N SER A 5 37.97 -3.48 -19.98
CA SER A 5 36.60 -2.94 -20.03
C SER A 5 35.60 -3.72 -19.18
N GLN A 6 35.77 -5.04 -18.99
CA GLN A 6 34.87 -5.84 -18.13
C GLN A 6 35.05 -5.56 -16.63
N LYS A 7 36.27 -5.25 -16.19
CA LYS A 7 36.55 -4.97 -14.77
C LYS A 7 35.88 -3.66 -14.30
N ILE A 8 35.78 -2.67 -15.18
CA ILE A 8 35.14 -1.38 -14.88
C ILE A 8 33.62 -1.56 -14.68
N VAL A 9 32.97 -2.34 -15.55
CA VAL A 9 31.53 -2.65 -15.42
C VAL A 9 31.24 -3.39 -14.11
N LEU A 10 32.10 -4.34 -13.73
CA LEU A 10 31.94 -5.09 -12.47
C LEU A 10 32.06 -4.18 -11.24
N VAL A 11 33.01 -3.24 -11.25
CA VAL A 11 33.20 -2.27 -10.15
C VAL A 11 31.97 -1.35 -10.01
N LEU A 12 31.44 -0.82 -11.11
CA LEU A 12 30.25 0.05 -11.09
C LEU A 12 28.99 -0.68 -10.60
N VAL A 13 28.80 -1.95 -10.98
CA VAL A 13 27.67 -2.77 -10.50
C VAL A 13 27.79 -3.04 -8.99
N THR A 14 29.00 -3.31 -8.48
CA THR A 14 29.21 -3.56 -7.04
C THR A 14 29.10 -2.30 -6.17
N LEU A 15 29.50 -1.12 -6.67
CA LEU A 15 29.30 0.14 -5.94
C LEU A 15 27.82 0.57 -5.90
N GLY A 16 27.02 0.23 -6.92
CA GLY A 16 25.58 0.54 -6.94
C GLY A 16 24.75 -0.27 -5.94
N LEU A 17 25.14 -1.51 -5.63
CA LEU A 17 24.41 -2.41 -4.72
C LEU A 17 24.64 -2.10 -3.22
N ALA A 18 25.66 -1.32 -2.87
CA ALA A 18 25.96 -0.97 -1.48
C ALA A 18 25.04 0.14 -0.91
N SER A 19 24.25 0.83 -1.74
CA SER A 19 23.43 1.99 -1.34
C SER A 19 21.95 1.70 -1.03
N CYS A 20 21.51 0.44 -0.98
CA CYS A 20 20.09 0.08 -0.71
C CYS A 20 19.83 -0.49 0.69
N ASN A 21 20.54 -0.08 1.74
CA ASN A 21 20.22 -0.53 3.10
C ASN A 21 19.83 0.64 4.01
N LYS A 22 18.50 0.81 4.13
CA LYS A 22 17.76 1.50 5.22
C LYS A 22 17.57 3.01 5.08
N MET A 23 16.58 3.39 4.29
CA MET A 23 15.86 4.64 4.51
C MET A 23 14.40 4.36 4.90
N VAL A 24 14.20 3.81 6.10
CA VAL A 24 12.91 3.90 6.81
C VAL A 24 13.00 5.16 7.65
N ASP A 25 12.50 6.27 7.10
CA ASP A 25 12.44 7.56 7.80
C ASP A 25 11.24 7.56 8.78
N PRO A 26 11.40 7.97 10.05
CA PRO A 26 10.28 8.06 10.99
C PRO A 26 9.12 8.95 10.52
N ARG A 27 9.36 9.94 9.64
CA ARG A 27 8.33 10.72 8.94
C ARG A 27 7.44 9.87 8.02
N SER A 28 7.96 8.74 7.51
CA SER A 28 7.19 7.81 6.69
C SER A 28 6.02 7.22 7.47
N ASN A 29 6.18 6.93 8.77
CA ASN A 29 5.09 6.40 9.58
C ASN A 29 3.95 7.42 9.75
N ASP A 30 4.27 8.67 10.12
CA ASP A 30 3.27 9.75 10.21
C ASP A 30 2.58 10.01 8.86
N THR A 31 3.34 9.99 7.76
CA THR A 31 2.79 10.13 6.40
C THR A 31 1.83 8.99 6.08
N ASN A 32 2.20 7.74 6.39
CA ASN A 32 1.36 6.56 6.13
C ASN A 32 0.09 6.58 6.98
N ARG A 33 0.17 7.01 8.25
CA ARG A 33 -1.02 7.17 9.11
C ARG A 33 -1.98 8.23 8.56
N ARG A 34 -1.47 9.36 8.06
CA ARG A 34 -2.29 10.38 7.40
C ARG A 34 -2.89 9.89 6.10
N ALA A 35 -2.14 9.15 5.31
CA ALA A 35 -2.64 8.53 4.08
C ALA A 35 -3.77 7.51 4.37
N ALA A 36 -3.62 6.70 5.41
CA ALA A 36 -4.66 5.77 5.86
C ALA A 36 -5.92 6.51 6.31
N ALA A 37 -5.79 7.56 7.12
CA ALA A 37 -6.92 8.38 7.53
C ALA A 37 -7.63 9.05 6.32
N ALA A 38 -6.86 9.55 5.35
CA ALA A 38 -7.43 10.12 4.13
C ALA A 38 -8.20 9.08 3.30
N ALA A 39 -7.71 7.83 3.23
CA ALA A 39 -8.41 6.73 2.56
C ALA A 39 -9.77 6.42 3.24
N VAL A 40 -9.83 6.49 4.58
CA VAL A 40 -11.09 6.36 5.33
C VAL A 40 -12.04 7.50 5.00
N THR A 41 -11.58 8.74 5.04
CA THR A 41 -12.42 9.89 4.67
C THR A 41 -12.95 9.76 3.24
N GLN A 42 -12.12 9.27 2.30
CA GLN A 42 -12.56 9.06 0.92
C GLN A 42 -13.60 7.93 0.79
N TYR A 43 -13.48 6.88 1.60
CA TYR A 43 -14.51 5.84 1.70
C TYR A 43 -15.83 6.45 2.18
N GLU A 44 -15.81 7.21 3.28
CA GLU A 44 -17.02 7.81 3.85
C GLU A 44 -17.72 8.75 2.85
N ILE A 45 -16.98 9.58 2.11
CA ILE A 45 -17.55 10.49 1.11
C ILE A 45 -18.18 9.72 -0.06
N ASN A 46 -17.53 8.66 -0.53
CA ASN A 46 -17.92 8.01 -1.78
C ASN A 46 -18.90 6.84 -1.57
N THR A 47 -19.13 6.40 -0.34
CA THR A 47 -19.96 5.21 -0.06
C THR A 47 -21.46 5.48 -0.07
N GLU A 48 -21.89 6.74 0.07
CA GLU A 48 -23.27 7.15 -0.10
C GLU A 48 -23.72 6.94 -1.55
N GLY A 49 -24.64 6.00 -1.78
CA GLY A 49 -25.14 5.64 -3.12
C GLY A 49 -24.20 4.79 -3.98
N ALA A 50 -22.98 4.49 -3.52
CA ALA A 50 -22.06 3.62 -4.25
C ALA A 50 -22.53 2.17 -4.37
N SER A 51 -22.11 1.51 -5.45
CA SER A 51 -22.35 0.07 -5.63
C SER A 51 -21.56 -0.75 -4.60
N ALA A 52 -22.00 -1.98 -4.34
CA ALA A 52 -21.24 -2.91 -3.49
C ALA A 52 -19.80 -3.11 -4.00
N ALA A 53 -19.57 -3.04 -5.31
CA ALA A 53 -18.26 -3.22 -5.92
C ALA A 53 -17.33 -2.03 -5.62
N ASP A 54 -17.87 -0.80 -5.67
CA ASP A 54 -17.11 0.40 -5.33
C ASP A 54 -16.76 0.41 -3.84
N ARG A 55 -17.71 0.03 -2.97
CA ARG A 55 -17.47 -0.08 -1.52
C ARG A 55 -16.41 -1.13 -1.20
N CYS A 56 -16.46 -2.30 -1.84
CA CYS A 56 -15.45 -3.35 -1.75
C CYS A 56 -14.06 -2.82 -2.11
N LEU A 57 -13.92 -2.17 -3.27
CA LEU A 57 -12.64 -1.60 -3.71
C LEU A 57 -12.10 -0.56 -2.72
N GLN A 58 -12.95 0.37 -2.29
CA GLN A 58 -12.52 1.46 -1.40
C GLN A 58 -12.16 0.98 0.02
N ALA A 59 -12.91 0.01 0.55
CA ALA A 59 -12.55 -0.62 1.82
C ALA A 59 -11.19 -1.34 1.73
N GLY A 60 -10.90 -1.99 0.60
CA GLY A 60 -9.59 -2.59 0.34
C GLY A 60 -8.45 -1.57 0.26
N LEU A 61 -8.68 -0.40 -0.33
CA LEU A 61 -7.70 0.70 -0.35
C LEU A 61 -7.40 1.20 1.06
N ALA A 62 -8.41 1.37 1.91
CA ALA A 62 -8.23 1.75 3.30
C ALA A 62 -7.47 0.67 4.11
N ALA A 63 -7.81 -0.62 3.91
CA ALA A 63 -7.09 -1.72 4.54
C ALA A 63 -5.60 -1.74 4.13
N ALA A 64 -5.30 -1.60 2.83
CA ALA A 64 -3.93 -1.55 2.34
C ALA A 64 -3.14 -0.35 2.90
N ALA A 65 -3.80 0.79 3.12
CA ALA A 65 -3.16 1.96 3.71
C ALA A 65 -2.84 1.77 5.20
N TYR A 66 -3.73 1.14 5.98
CA TYR A 66 -3.43 0.79 7.37
C TYR A 66 -2.33 -0.27 7.50
N LEU A 67 -2.26 -1.22 6.57
CA LEU A 67 -1.16 -2.19 6.52
C LEU A 67 0.19 -1.49 6.27
N GLN A 68 0.24 -0.54 5.33
CA GLN A 68 1.43 0.30 5.08
C GLN A 68 1.81 1.18 6.29
N ALA A 69 0.82 1.59 7.09
CA ALA A 69 1.04 2.31 8.33
C ALA A 69 1.43 1.41 9.52
N GLN A 70 1.51 0.09 9.33
CA GLN A 70 1.75 -0.92 10.37
C GLN A 70 0.70 -0.87 11.50
N ASP A 71 -0.54 -0.50 11.17
CA ASP A 71 -1.67 -0.45 12.11
C ASP A 71 -2.54 -1.69 11.91
N GLU A 72 -2.14 -2.79 12.56
CA GLU A 72 -2.82 -4.09 12.42
C GLU A 72 -4.26 -4.07 12.94
N SER A 73 -4.53 -3.27 13.99
CA SER A 73 -5.87 -3.16 14.58
C SER A 73 -6.86 -2.56 13.58
N ASN A 74 -6.48 -1.46 12.93
CA ASN A 74 -7.34 -0.85 11.92
C ASN A 74 -7.34 -1.64 10.62
N TYR A 75 -6.21 -2.23 10.22
CA TYR A 75 -6.17 -3.17 9.10
C TYR A 75 -7.22 -4.28 9.26
N ALA A 76 -7.28 -4.96 10.40
CA ALA A 76 -8.24 -6.04 10.64
C ALA A 76 -9.70 -5.58 10.52
N LYS A 77 -10.02 -4.38 11.05
CA LYS A 77 -11.37 -3.80 10.92
C LYS A 77 -11.74 -3.52 9.47
N TRP A 78 -10.84 -2.88 8.73
CA TRP A 78 -11.08 -2.50 7.33
C TRP A 78 -11.10 -3.70 6.39
N ARG A 79 -10.34 -4.75 6.71
CA ARG A 79 -10.42 -6.05 6.02
C ARG A 79 -11.77 -6.73 6.21
N ALA A 80 -12.31 -6.74 7.41
CA ALA A 80 -13.63 -7.31 7.65
C ALA A 80 -14.73 -6.53 6.88
N LEU A 81 -14.61 -5.20 6.83
CA LEU A 81 -15.52 -4.35 6.07
C LEU A 81 -15.42 -4.57 4.56
N GLU A 82 -14.20 -4.73 4.04
CA GLU A 82 -13.94 -5.12 2.65
C GLU A 82 -14.61 -6.44 2.34
N GLU A 83 -14.38 -7.49 3.14
CA GLU A 83 -14.93 -8.83 2.90
C GLU A 83 -16.46 -8.83 2.89
N ALA A 84 -17.09 -8.10 3.82
CA ALA A 84 -18.53 -7.93 3.84
C ALA A 84 -19.04 -7.22 2.57
N SER A 85 -18.43 -6.10 2.19
CA SER A 85 -18.81 -5.32 1.00
C SER A 85 -18.60 -6.12 -0.29
N CYS A 86 -17.50 -6.88 -0.38
CA CYS A 86 -17.20 -7.73 -1.53
C CYS A 86 -18.14 -8.94 -1.62
N ALA A 87 -18.65 -9.46 -0.51
CA ALA A 87 -19.65 -10.53 -0.52
C ALA A 87 -20.98 -10.06 -1.13
N GLU A 88 -21.41 -8.82 -0.82
CA GLU A 88 -22.62 -8.22 -1.39
C GLU A 88 -22.58 -8.16 -2.93
N THR A 89 -21.40 -7.95 -3.52
CA THR A 89 -21.22 -7.95 -4.99
C THR A 89 -21.60 -9.27 -5.64
N LYS A 90 -21.40 -10.38 -4.94
CA LYS A 90 -21.64 -11.73 -5.46
C LYS A 90 -23.11 -12.12 -5.40
N THR A 91 -23.86 -11.51 -4.48
CA THR A 91 -25.30 -11.72 -4.31
C THR A 91 -26.18 -10.81 -5.17
N ALA A 92 -25.62 -9.74 -5.75
CA ALA A 92 -26.35 -8.82 -6.63
C ALA A 92 -26.43 -9.27 -8.11
N ARG A 93 -25.93 -10.48 -8.42
CA ARG A 93 -25.95 -11.11 -9.76
C ARG A 93 -26.96 -12.25 -9.79
#